data_AF-A0A7X8FBE8-F1
#
_entry.id   AF-A0A7X8FBE8-F1
#
_cell.length_a   1.000
_cell.length_b   1.000
_cell.length_c   1.000
_cell.angle_alpha   90.00
_cell.angle_beta   90.00
_cell.angle_gamma   90.00
#
_symmetry.space_group_name_H-M   'P 1'
#
loop_
_entity.id
_entity.type
_entity.pdbx_description
1 polymer ?
#
loop_
_entity_poly.entity_id
_entity_poly.type
_entity_poly.pdbx_seq_one_letter_code
_entity_poly.pdbx_strand_id
1 'polypeptide(L)'
;MGRKHKKSAKTYQDISIVVAARNEAQNLSSLLESFAKLDYPTEHYEIIIVNDRSTDATLEMLQSWQNAANYTVIDWQGGEEGVVGKKAAILQGIRAARFDILAFTDADCVVPPTWLKAISESFVEDVDYCLGYSIIKRDARDSEIRLKNFERGIYYALATLGMNLRKPITSMACNMAYRKSVFMAAGGFEGIGHLASGDDDLLLMKMMPYIRKAIFDPDPRHKLVSYEGFDIGKRYHTNIRRASKLKFYPLWLQALGVGVFLYFLLFYISLITLYNGFSLPLLIALLYKTGAELSLCLLLFTKLQIPLLGALYPIQTLLFPAQFIFYAVRGTLGKYRWK
;
A
#
# COMPACT_ATOMS: atom_id res chain seq x y z
N MET A 1 46.72 -0.28 -7.85
CA MET A 1 46.20 -0.73 -9.16
C MET A 1 44.81 -1.33 -8.96
N GLY A 2 43.80 -0.87 -9.69
CA GLY A 2 42.46 -1.50 -9.82
C GLY A 2 41.52 -1.25 -8.63
N ARG A 3 40.24 -0.90 -8.79
CA ARG A 3 39.33 -1.09 -9.93
C ARG A 3 38.64 0.23 -10.26
N LYS A 4 38.85 0.75 -11.47
CA LYS A 4 37.90 1.67 -12.09
C LYS A 4 36.59 0.89 -12.25
N HIS A 5 35.53 1.25 -11.52
CA HIS A 5 34.19 0.83 -11.88
C HIS A 5 33.94 1.31 -13.31
N LYS A 6 33.93 0.36 -14.26
CA LYS A 6 33.31 0.61 -15.56
C LYS A 6 31.89 1.04 -15.25
N LYS A 7 31.55 2.30 -15.53
CA LYS A 7 30.16 2.76 -15.61
C LYS A 7 29.50 1.85 -16.66
N SER A 8 28.76 0.85 -16.19
CA SER A 8 27.80 0.12 -17.02
C SER A 8 26.92 1.18 -17.69
N ALA A 9 26.63 1.01 -18.98
CA ALA A 9 25.58 1.79 -19.62
C ALA A 9 24.32 1.70 -18.73
N LYS A 10 23.62 2.82 -18.54
CA LYS A 10 22.36 2.85 -17.81
C LYS A 10 21.36 2.03 -18.61
N THR A 11 21.12 0.78 -18.20
CA THR A 11 20.05 -0.03 -18.77
C THR A 11 18.75 0.42 -18.12
N TYR A 12 17.93 1.12 -18.89
CA TYR A 12 16.57 1.47 -18.50
C TYR A 12 15.69 0.22 -18.66
N GLN A 13 14.94 -0.13 -17.63
CA GLN A 13 13.92 -1.16 -17.71
C GLN A 13 12.69 -0.62 -18.44
N ASP A 14 12.01 -1.46 -19.21
CA ASP A 14 10.74 -1.09 -19.81
C ASP A 14 9.59 -1.27 -18.80
N ILE A 15 8.82 -0.20 -18.52
CA ILE A 15 7.84 -0.18 -17.42
C ILE A 15 6.48 0.31 -17.92
N SER A 16 5.42 -0.48 -17.67
CA SER A 16 4.04 -0.03 -17.88
C SER A 16 3.45 0.48 -16.57
N ILE A 17 3.11 1.76 -16.51
CA ILE A 17 2.39 2.35 -15.38
C ILE A 17 0.91 2.05 -15.56
N VAL A 18 0.27 1.47 -14.55
CA VAL A 18 -1.16 1.14 -14.56
C VAL A 18 -1.88 1.84 -13.42
N VAL A 19 -2.90 2.64 -13.76
CA VAL A 19 -3.74 3.37 -12.80
C VAL A 19 -5.22 3.08 -13.08
N ALA A 20 -5.99 2.80 -12.03
CA ALA A 20 -7.44 2.75 -12.11
C ALA A 20 -8.02 4.03 -11.50
N ALA A 21 -8.91 4.71 -12.23
CA ALA A 21 -9.53 5.96 -11.80
C ALA A 21 -11.07 5.84 -11.82
N ARG A 22 -11.72 6.23 -10.72
CA ARG A 22 -13.19 6.27 -10.61
C ARG A 22 -13.62 7.46 -9.75
N ASN A 23 -14.22 8.48 -10.37
CA ASN A 23 -14.64 9.71 -9.70
C ASN A 23 -13.48 10.42 -8.96
N GLU A 24 -12.41 10.73 -9.70
CA GLU A 24 -11.16 11.29 -9.18
C GLU A 24 -10.82 12.64 -9.82
N ALA A 25 -11.80 13.36 -10.37
CA ALA A 25 -11.61 14.66 -11.04
C ALA A 25 -10.85 15.68 -10.15
N GLN A 26 -11.05 15.64 -8.83
CA GLN A 26 -10.38 16.55 -7.89
C GLN A 26 -8.89 16.26 -7.69
N ASN A 27 -8.47 15.01 -7.88
CA ASN A 27 -7.10 14.57 -7.60
C ASN A 27 -6.26 14.42 -8.88
N LEU A 28 -6.93 14.13 -10.00
CA LEU A 28 -6.30 13.70 -11.23
C LEU A 28 -5.29 14.71 -11.80
N SER A 29 -5.56 16.02 -11.69
CA SER A 29 -4.62 17.06 -12.14
C SER A 29 -3.24 16.91 -11.52
N SER A 30 -3.18 16.65 -10.20
CA SER A 30 -1.91 16.48 -9.49
C SER A 30 -1.14 15.25 -9.95
N LEU A 31 -1.85 14.14 -10.23
CA LEU A 31 -1.24 12.93 -10.77
C LEU A 31 -0.68 13.18 -12.18
N LEU A 32 -1.49 13.73 -13.10
CA LEU A 32 -1.08 13.96 -14.49
C LEU A 32 0.09 14.94 -14.59
N GLU A 33 0.09 16.01 -13.79
CA GLU A 33 1.23 16.93 -13.68
C GLU A 33 2.51 16.25 -13.18
N SER A 34 2.37 15.25 -12.30
CA SER A 34 3.51 14.49 -11.79
C SER A 34 4.08 13.53 -12.84
N PHE A 35 3.22 12.93 -13.66
CA PHE A 35 3.63 12.11 -14.80
C PHE A 35 4.34 12.92 -15.89
N ALA A 36 3.88 14.14 -16.18
CA ALA A 36 4.55 15.04 -17.11
C ALA A 36 5.98 15.44 -16.67
N LYS A 37 6.31 15.24 -15.38
CA LYS A 37 7.62 15.55 -14.79
C LYS A 37 8.50 14.31 -14.63
N LEU A 38 8.08 13.13 -15.10
CA LEU A 38 8.91 11.93 -15.03
C LEU A 38 10.20 12.13 -15.81
N ASP A 39 11.32 11.93 -15.12
CA ASP A 39 12.67 12.00 -15.68
C ASP A 39 13.08 10.56 -16.04
N TYR A 40 12.52 10.06 -17.15
CA TYR A 40 12.74 8.72 -17.71
C TYR A 40 12.56 8.76 -19.24
N PRO A 41 13.34 8.00 -20.05
CA PRO A 41 13.19 8.04 -21.51
C PRO A 41 11.82 7.49 -21.94
N THR A 42 11.10 8.24 -22.78
CA THR A 42 9.71 7.99 -23.18
C THR A 42 9.48 6.67 -23.90
N GLU A 43 10.52 6.11 -24.51
CA GLU A 43 10.52 4.82 -25.19
C GLU A 43 10.49 3.63 -24.20
N HIS A 44 10.95 3.86 -22.96
CA HIS A 44 11.07 2.83 -21.92
C HIS A 44 9.92 2.83 -20.93
N TYR A 45 8.86 3.62 -21.16
CA TYR A 45 7.66 3.52 -20.35
C TYR A 45 6.40 3.92 -21.09
N GLU A 46 5.28 3.41 -20.60
CA GLU A 46 3.94 3.82 -21.02
C GLU A 46 3.06 4.04 -19.80
N ILE A 47 2.04 4.89 -19.96
CA ILE A 47 1.06 5.21 -18.92
C ILE A 47 -0.29 4.74 -19.40
N ILE A 48 -0.91 3.83 -18.65
CA ILE A 48 -2.23 3.27 -18.92
C ILE A 48 -3.14 3.66 -17.77
N ILE A 49 -4.11 4.52 -18.03
CA ILE A 49 -5.13 4.89 -17.06
C ILE A 49 -6.47 4.32 -17.50
N VAL A 50 -7.08 3.52 -16.63
CA VAL A 50 -8.39 2.92 -16.86
C VAL A 50 -9.44 3.73 -16.10
N ASN A 51 -10.35 4.36 -16.84
CA ASN A 51 -11.54 4.99 -16.28
C ASN A 51 -12.58 3.90 -15.96
N ASP A 52 -12.89 3.69 -14.68
CA ASP A 52 -13.85 2.69 -14.19
C ASP A 52 -15.20 3.35 -13.91
N ARG A 53 -16.01 3.53 -14.96
CA ARG A 53 -17.40 4.02 -14.87
C ARG A 53 -17.53 5.29 -14.03
N SER A 54 -16.65 6.27 -14.25
CA SER A 54 -16.76 7.58 -13.60
C SER A 54 -18.02 8.31 -14.07
N THR A 55 -18.64 9.05 -13.16
CA THR A 55 -19.85 9.87 -13.38
C THR A 55 -19.58 11.36 -13.22
N ASP A 56 -18.35 11.74 -12.87
CA ASP A 56 -17.87 13.12 -12.81
C ASP A 56 -16.98 13.46 -14.03
N ALA A 57 -16.28 14.60 -13.98
CA ALA A 57 -15.40 15.06 -15.06
C ALA A 57 -14.11 14.23 -15.24
N THR A 58 -13.93 13.09 -14.55
CA THR A 58 -12.70 12.28 -14.62
C THR A 58 -12.36 11.86 -16.04
N LEU A 59 -13.33 11.34 -16.81
CA LEU A 59 -13.08 10.85 -18.17
C LEU A 59 -12.66 11.99 -19.12
N GLU A 60 -13.36 13.13 -19.06
CA GLU A 60 -13.04 14.32 -19.85
C GLU A 60 -11.60 14.79 -19.58
N MET A 61 -11.22 14.87 -18.30
CA MET A 61 -9.86 15.23 -17.90
C MET A 61 -8.82 14.23 -18.41
N LEU A 62 -9.09 12.92 -18.32
CA LEU A 62 -8.18 11.90 -18.84
C LEU A 62 -7.98 12.02 -20.36
N GLN A 63 -9.07 12.25 -21.10
CA GLN A 63 -9.04 12.41 -22.56
C GLN A 63 -8.29 13.68 -22.98
N SER A 64 -8.37 14.76 -22.19
CA SER A 64 -7.62 15.99 -22.47
C SER A 64 -6.09 15.80 -22.49
N TRP A 65 -5.57 14.75 -21.84
CA TRP A 65 -4.14 14.41 -21.78
C TRP A 65 -3.69 13.44 -22.89
N GLN A 66 -4.60 12.98 -23.75
CA GLN A 66 -4.36 11.91 -24.73
C GLN A 66 -3.28 12.22 -25.78
N ASN A 67 -2.89 13.48 -25.94
CA ASN A 67 -1.88 13.90 -26.91
C ASN A 67 -0.42 13.55 -26.51
N ALA A 68 -0.18 12.99 -25.32
CA ALA A 68 1.14 12.51 -24.91
C ALA A 68 1.50 11.17 -25.59
N ALA A 69 2.71 11.07 -26.15
CA ALA A 69 3.10 9.97 -27.05
C ALA A 69 3.10 8.55 -26.41
N ASN A 70 3.16 8.46 -25.08
CA ASN A 70 3.25 7.23 -24.32
C ASN A 70 2.12 7.10 -23.29
N TYR A 71 0.96 7.66 -23.58
CA TYR A 71 -0.22 7.64 -22.71
C TYR A 71 -1.42 7.01 -23.39
N THR A 72 -2.17 6.20 -22.65
CA THR A 72 -3.37 5.52 -23.10
C THR A 72 -4.45 5.62 -22.03
N VAL A 73 -5.65 6.03 -22.46
CA VAL A 73 -6.86 5.99 -21.64
C VAL A 73 -7.73 4.84 -22.11
N ILE A 74 -8.15 3.99 -21.18
CA ILE A 74 -9.14 2.95 -21.42
C ILE A 74 -10.42 3.39 -20.72
N ASP A 75 -11.42 3.78 -21.51
CA ASP A 75 -12.76 4.03 -20.96
C ASP A 75 -13.49 2.69 -20.77
N TRP A 76 -13.51 2.18 -19.53
CA TRP A 76 -14.06 0.88 -19.22
C TRP A 76 -15.44 1.03 -18.59
N GLN A 77 -16.46 0.65 -19.37
CA GLN A 77 -17.87 0.66 -18.97
C GLN A 77 -18.43 -0.74 -18.64
N GLY A 78 -17.64 -1.79 -18.89
CA GLY A 78 -18.06 -3.19 -18.79
C GLY A 78 -18.01 -3.78 -17.38
N GLY A 79 -18.35 -5.06 -17.29
CA GLY A 79 -18.03 -5.93 -16.16
C GLY A 79 -16.90 -6.88 -16.52
N GLU A 80 -16.26 -7.45 -15.52
CA GLU A 80 -15.29 -8.54 -15.69
C GLU A 80 -15.81 -9.74 -14.92
N GLU A 81 -15.97 -10.88 -15.60
CA GLU A 81 -16.53 -12.07 -14.96
C GLU A 81 -15.60 -12.54 -13.82
N GLY A 82 -16.18 -12.77 -12.63
CA GLY A 82 -15.44 -13.19 -11.46
C GLY A 82 -14.52 -12.14 -10.82
N VAL A 83 -14.40 -10.93 -11.38
CA VAL A 83 -13.56 -9.85 -10.84
C VAL A 83 -14.37 -8.58 -10.64
N VAL A 84 -14.33 -8.01 -9.43
CA VAL A 84 -15.15 -6.84 -9.08
C VAL A 84 -14.33 -5.65 -8.62
N GLY A 85 -14.96 -4.48 -8.71
CA GLY A 85 -14.40 -3.20 -8.26
C GLY A 85 -13.10 -2.85 -8.96
N LYS A 86 -12.20 -2.16 -8.23
CA LYS A 86 -10.92 -1.65 -8.74
C LYS A 86 -10.08 -2.71 -9.46
N LYS A 87 -10.14 -3.97 -9.03
CA LYS A 87 -9.38 -5.07 -9.66
C LYS A 87 -9.74 -5.29 -11.12
N ALA A 88 -11.01 -5.11 -11.48
CA ALA A 88 -11.43 -5.32 -12.85
C ALA A 88 -10.84 -4.26 -13.79
N ALA A 89 -10.80 -2.99 -13.34
CA ALA A 89 -10.12 -1.91 -14.04
C ALA A 89 -8.60 -2.14 -14.12
N ILE A 90 -7.96 -2.53 -13.00
CA ILE A 90 -6.55 -2.91 -12.99
C ILE A 90 -6.27 -4.02 -14.02
N LEU A 91 -7.13 -5.04 -14.09
CA LEU A 91 -6.96 -6.15 -15.03
C LEU A 91 -6.99 -5.69 -16.49
N GLN A 92 -7.86 -4.74 -16.85
CA GLN A 92 -7.84 -4.16 -18.21
C GLN A 92 -6.52 -3.44 -18.48
N GLY A 93 -6.01 -2.68 -17.51
CA GLY A 93 -4.72 -2.01 -17.63
C GLY A 93 -3.55 -3.00 -17.79
N ILE A 94 -3.54 -4.09 -17.01
CA ILE A 94 -2.55 -5.17 -17.13
C ILE A 94 -2.63 -5.85 -18.50
N ARG A 95 -3.83 -6.08 -19.03
CA ARG A 95 -4.02 -6.68 -20.37
C ARG A 95 -3.47 -5.77 -21.47
N ALA A 96 -3.70 -4.46 -21.37
CA ALA A 96 -3.19 -3.47 -22.31
C ALA A 96 -1.67 -3.20 -22.18
N ALA A 97 -1.08 -3.46 -21.02
CA ALA A 97 0.35 -3.26 -20.78
C ALA A 97 1.23 -4.07 -21.74
N ARG A 98 2.12 -3.39 -22.44
CA ARG A 98 3.12 -3.95 -23.37
C ARG A 98 4.29 -4.57 -22.64
N PHE A 99 4.72 -3.98 -21.53
CA PHE A 99 5.95 -4.37 -20.85
C PHE A 99 5.71 -5.37 -19.70
N ASP A 100 6.76 -6.11 -19.33
CA ASP A 100 6.69 -7.09 -18.25
C ASP A 100 6.72 -6.43 -16.87
N ILE A 101 7.42 -5.31 -16.68
CA ILE A 101 7.40 -4.63 -15.37
C ILE A 101 6.19 -3.71 -15.31
N LEU A 102 5.29 -3.99 -14.37
CA LEU A 102 4.09 -3.21 -14.11
C LEU A 102 4.30 -2.37 -12.86
N ALA A 103 4.10 -1.06 -12.95
CA ALA A 103 4.15 -0.13 -11.82
C ALA A 103 2.74 0.41 -11.52
N PHE A 104 2.31 0.35 -10.27
CA PHE A 104 0.97 0.73 -9.86
C PHE A 104 1.01 1.96 -8.94
N THR A 105 0.13 2.91 -9.22
CA THR A 105 -0.18 4.04 -8.36
C THR A 105 -1.68 4.31 -8.38
N ASP A 106 -2.18 5.01 -7.35
CA ASP A 106 -3.58 5.43 -7.28
C ASP A 106 -3.78 6.81 -7.93
N ALA A 107 -5.02 7.09 -8.35
CA ALA A 107 -5.42 8.36 -8.96
C ALA A 107 -5.33 9.57 -8.01
N ASP A 108 -5.19 9.32 -6.70
CA ASP A 108 -5.01 10.32 -5.64
C ASP A 108 -3.54 10.46 -5.15
N CYS A 109 -2.59 9.93 -5.94
CA CYS A 109 -1.17 9.98 -5.65
C CYS A 109 -0.40 10.94 -6.56
N VAL A 110 0.76 11.38 -6.07
CA VAL A 110 1.76 12.18 -6.79
C VAL A 110 3.08 11.45 -6.73
N VAL A 111 3.67 11.23 -7.91
CA VAL A 111 4.96 10.54 -8.06
C VAL A 111 6.12 11.52 -8.18
N PRO A 112 7.30 11.24 -7.62
CA PRO A 112 8.48 12.06 -7.85
C PRO A 112 9.02 11.88 -9.28
N PRO A 113 9.71 12.87 -9.86
CA PRO A 113 10.34 12.77 -11.18
C PRO A 113 11.22 11.52 -11.37
N THR A 114 11.85 11.06 -10.28
CA THR A 114 12.78 9.93 -10.26
C THR A 114 12.13 8.58 -9.98
N TRP A 115 10.80 8.50 -9.91
CA TRP A 115 10.06 7.30 -9.51
C TRP A 115 10.41 6.07 -10.37
N LEU A 116 10.34 6.21 -11.70
CA LEU A 116 10.68 5.12 -12.63
C LEU A 116 12.15 4.74 -12.60
N LYS A 117 13.07 5.69 -12.31
CA LYS A 117 14.49 5.38 -12.12
C LYS A 117 14.69 4.48 -10.90
N ALA A 118 14.02 4.78 -9.78
CA ALA A 118 14.10 3.96 -8.57
C ALA A 118 13.52 2.55 -8.80
N ILE A 119 12.37 2.44 -9.47
CA ILE A 119 11.79 1.15 -9.86
C ILE A 119 12.76 0.39 -10.78
N SER A 120 13.26 1.02 -11.84
CA SER A 120 14.20 0.40 -12.78
C SER A 120 15.47 -0.10 -12.09
N GLU A 121 16.01 0.65 -11.13
CA GLU A 121 17.19 0.26 -10.35
C GLU A 121 16.89 -0.89 -9.37
N SER A 122 15.66 -0.98 -8.88
CA SER A 122 15.18 -2.07 -8.01
C SER A 122 14.99 -3.41 -8.75
N PHE A 123 14.64 -3.37 -10.04
CA PHE A 123 14.44 -4.56 -10.87
C PHE A 123 15.76 -5.08 -11.48
N VAL A 124 16.61 -5.66 -10.63
CA VAL A 124 17.75 -6.51 -11.04
C VAL A 124 17.29 -7.95 -11.36
N GLU A 125 18.16 -8.79 -11.94
CA GLU A 125 17.78 -10.06 -12.60
C GLU A 125 16.84 -11.01 -11.81
N ASP A 126 16.92 -11.02 -10.48
CA ASP A 126 16.14 -11.89 -9.59
C ASP A 126 14.92 -11.24 -8.94
N VAL A 127 14.75 -9.92 -9.06
CA VAL A 127 13.64 -9.19 -8.44
C VAL A 127 12.39 -9.26 -9.30
N ASP A 128 11.31 -9.72 -8.68
CA ASP A 128 10.01 -9.94 -9.31
C ASP A 128 8.90 -9.07 -8.71
N TYR A 129 9.12 -8.57 -7.49
CA TYR A 129 8.19 -7.71 -6.76
C TYR A 129 8.98 -6.66 -5.98
N CYS A 130 8.59 -5.40 -6.12
CA CYS A 130 9.15 -4.27 -5.40
C CYS A 130 8.03 -3.46 -4.77
N LEU A 131 8.11 -3.24 -3.46
CA LEU A 131 7.21 -2.37 -2.72
C LEU A 131 7.97 -1.08 -2.36
N GLY A 132 7.51 0.05 -2.87
CA GLY A 132 7.90 1.35 -2.34
C GLY A 132 7.00 1.78 -1.18
N TYR A 133 7.22 2.98 -0.67
CA TYR A 133 6.39 3.54 0.40
C TYR A 133 5.68 4.81 -0.01
N SER A 134 4.67 5.20 0.76
CA SER A 134 3.93 6.42 0.51
C SER A 134 3.50 7.08 1.81
N ILE A 135 3.38 8.40 1.76
CA ILE A 135 2.95 9.22 2.89
C ILE A 135 1.66 9.94 2.52
N ILE A 136 0.79 10.10 3.51
CA ILE A 136 -0.41 10.92 3.36
C ILE A 136 -0.04 12.38 3.63
N LYS A 137 -0.46 13.29 2.76
CA LYS A 137 -0.40 14.74 2.98
C LYS A 137 -1.79 15.37 2.92
N ARG A 138 -2.00 16.35 3.80
CA ARG A 138 -3.19 17.21 3.83
C ARG A 138 -2.79 18.62 4.26
N ASP A 139 -2.28 18.74 5.48
CA ASP A 139 -1.57 19.89 6.05
C ASP A 139 -0.44 19.32 6.96
N ALA A 140 0.75 19.92 6.92
CA ALA A 140 1.90 19.47 7.72
C ALA A 140 1.68 19.57 9.24
N ARG A 141 0.69 20.35 9.70
CA ARG A 141 0.37 20.55 11.13
C ARG A 141 -0.69 19.58 11.66
N ASP A 142 -1.26 18.73 10.82
CA ASP A 142 -2.33 17.81 11.23
C ASP A 142 -1.76 16.61 12.02
N SER A 143 -2.06 16.58 13.33
CA SER A 143 -1.64 15.49 14.21
C SER A 143 -2.25 14.15 13.83
N GLU A 144 -3.46 14.12 13.23
CA GLU A 144 -4.07 12.89 12.72
C GLU A 144 -3.24 12.27 11.60
N ILE A 145 -2.75 13.11 10.67
CA ILE A 145 -1.91 12.65 9.55
C ILE A 145 -0.58 12.08 10.05
N ARG A 146 -0.01 12.67 11.11
CA ARG A 146 1.19 12.12 11.76
C ARG A 146 0.95 10.72 12.33
N LEU A 147 -0.17 10.51 13.03
CA LEU A 147 -0.56 9.20 13.55
C LEU A 147 -0.78 8.17 12.42
N LYS A 148 -1.51 8.55 11.37
CA LYS A 148 -1.74 7.68 10.20
C LYS A 148 -0.44 7.29 9.49
N ASN A 149 0.46 8.24 9.27
CA ASN A 149 1.75 7.97 8.65
C ASN A 149 2.64 7.09 9.54
N PHE A 150 2.53 7.21 10.87
CA PHE A 150 3.17 6.29 11.81
C PHE A 150 2.63 4.86 11.65
N GLU A 151 1.31 4.68 11.59
CA GLU A 151 0.70 3.37 11.34
C GLU A 151 1.11 2.77 9.98
N ARG A 152 1.18 3.59 8.93
CA ARG A 152 1.71 3.16 7.62
C ARG A 152 3.16 2.67 7.72
N GLY A 153 3.99 3.34 8.52
CA GLY A 153 5.36 2.91 8.80
C GLY A 153 5.43 1.50 9.38
N ILE A 154 4.53 1.17 10.32
CA ILE A 154 4.41 -0.19 10.87
C ILE A 154 4.00 -1.19 9.78
N TYR A 155 3.04 -0.84 8.91
CA TYR A 155 2.65 -1.71 7.79
C TYR A 155 3.80 -1.97 6.83
N TYR A 156 4.62 -0.97 6.49
CA TYR A 156 5.80 -1.16 5.64
C TYR A 156 6.85 -2.07 6.27
N ALA A 157 7.04 -1.98 7.59
CA ALA A 157 7.92 -2.88 8.31
C ALA A 157 7.42 -4.33 8.31
N LEU A 158 6.13 -4.53 8.54
CA LEU A 158 5.50 -5.85 8.46
C LEU A 158 5.54 -6.41 7.03
N ALA A 159 5.35 -5.58 6.01
CA ALA A 159 5.50 -5.96 4.62
C ALA A 159 6.93 -6.41 4.31
N THR A 160 7.92 -5.63 4.73
CA THR A 160 9.36 -5.93 4.57
C THR A 160 9.71 -7.27 5.23
N LEU A 161 9.31 -7.46 6.50
CA LEU A 161 9.53 -8.71 7.22
C LEU A 161 8.86 -9.90 6.51
N GLY A 162 7.59 -9.75 6.14
CA GLY A 162 6.83 -10.80 5.47
C GLY A 162 7.43 -11.19 4.12
N MET A 163 7.89 -10.23 3.32
CA MET A 163 8.57 -10.50 2.05
C MET A 163 9.89 -11.23 2.26
N ASN A 164 10.73 -10.80 3.21
CA ASN A 164 12.02 -11.45 3.52
C ASN A 164 11.85 -12.88 4.01
N LEU A 165 10.78 -13.17 4.77
CA LEU A 165 10.45 -14.51 5.24
C LEU A 165 9.68 -15.36 4.21
N ARG A 166 9.41 -14.82 3.01
CA ARG A 166 8.50 -15.40 1.99
C ARG A 166 7.12 -15.77 2.56
N LYS A 167 6.67 -15.04 3.59
CA LYS A 167 5.38 -15.15 4.27
C LYS A 167 4.74 -13.76 4.37
N PRO A 168 4.23 -13.21 3.26
CA PRO A 168 3.73 -11.84 3.23
C PRO A 168 2.58 -11.64 4.22
N ILE A 169 2.66 -10.57 5.00
CA ILE A 169 1.67 -10.20 6.04
C ILE A 169 0.73 -9.12 5.51
N THR A 170 1.27 -8.16 4.76
CA THR A 170 0.55 -7.02 4.19
C THR A 170 1.32 -6.48 2.99
N SER A 171 0.67 -5.63 2.20
CA SER A 171 1.25 -4.82 1.14
C SER A 171 0.40 -3.56 0.95
N MET A 172 0.86 -2.60 0.14
CA MET A 172 0.11 -1.39 -0.20
C MET A 172 0.04 -1.21 -1.71
N ALA A 173 -1.19 -1.16 -2.24
CA ALA A 173 -1.44 -1.11 -3.69
C ALA A 173 -0.89 0.16 -4.36
N CYS A 174 -0.82 1.27 -3.62
CA CYS A 174 -0.57 2.58 -4.20
C CYS A 174 0.89 2.80 -4.64
N ASN A 175 1.83 1.91 -4.31
CA ASN A 175 3.23 2.05 -4.73
C ASN A 175 3.92 0.69 -4.79
N MET A 176 3.44 -0.16 -5.68
CA MET A 176 4.01 -1.48 -5.92
C MET A 176 4.38 -1.61 -7.39
N ALA A 177 5.43 -2.37 -7.65
CA ALA A 177 5.78 -2.81 -8.99
C ALA A 177 6.05 -4.31 -9.00
N TYR A 178 5.62 -5.01 -10.03
CA TYR A 178 5.84 -6.45 -10.16
C TYR A 178 5.85 -6.88 -11.62
N ARG A 179 6.40 -8.08 -11.87
CA ARG A 179 6.38 -8.66 -13.20
C ARG A 179 4.99 -9.16 -13.58
N LYS A 180 4.53 -8.78 -14.77
CA LYS A 180 3.32 -9.27 -15.43
C LYS A 180 3.36 -10.79 -15.53
N SER A 181 4.51 -11.37 -15.88
CA SER A 181 4.71 -12.83 -15.91
C SER A 181 4.39 -13.51 -14.57
N VAL A 182 4.74 -12.91 -13.43
CA VAL A 182 4.42 -13.45 -12.09
C VAL A 182 2.93 -13.33 -11.76
N PHE A 183 2.31 -12.20 -12.13
CA PHE A 183 0.85 -12.04 -12.01
C PHE A 183 0.11 -13.12 -12.82
N MET A 184 0.54 -13.38 -14.05
CA MET A 184 -0.05 -14.40 -14.92
C MET A 184 0.19 -15.82 -14.36
N ALA A 185 1.41 -16.13 -13.91
CA ALA A 185 1.74 -17.43 -13.32
C ALA A 185 0.92 -17.73 -12.05
N ALA A 186 0.58 -16.71 -11.27
CA ALA A 186 -0.27 -16.82 -10.10
C ALA A 186 -1.76 -17.06 -10.43
N GLY A 187 -2.18 -16.95 -11.70
CA GLY A 187 -3.59 -16.94 -12.10
C GLY A 187 -4.28 -15.60 -11.86
N GLY A 188 -3.52 -14.50 -11.81
CA GLY A 188 -4.03 -13.14 -11.64
C GLY A 188 -4.91 -12.98 -10.40
N PHE A 189 -6.18 -12.58 -10.61
CA PHE A 189 -7.15 -12.41 -9.53
C PHE A 189 -8.01 -13.64 -9.24
N GLU A 190 -7.74 -14.80 -9.84
CA GLU A 190 -8.53 -16.01 -9.58
C GLU A 190 -8.57 -16.35 -8.07
N GLY A 191 -9.75 -16.70 -7.56
CA GLY A 191 -10.00 -16.99 -6.14
C GLY A 191 -10.13 -15.76 -5.24
N ILE A 192 -9.69 -14.58 -5.69
CA ILE A 192 -9.80 -13.32 -4.92
C ILE A 192 -10.55 -12.22 -5.69
N GLY A 193 -10.94 -12.46 -6.94
CA GLY A 193 -11.51 -11.47 -7.85
C GLY A 193 -12.84 -10.90 -7.38
N HIS A 194 -13.69 -11.74 -6.80
CA HIS A 194 -15.01 -11.39 -6.25
C HIS A 194 -14.94 -10.49 -4.99
N LEU A 195 -13.75 -10.27 -4.43
CA LEU A 195 -13.57 -9.41 -3.26
C LEU A 195 -13.43 -7.93 -3.67
N ALA A 196 -14.00 -6.99 -2.92
CA ALA A 196 -13.87 -5.55 -3.23
C ALA A 196 -12.48 -4.95 -2.89
N SER A 197 -11.55 -5.74 -2.35
CA SER A 197 -10.18 -5.34 -1.99
C SER A 197 -9.25 -6.56 -2.10
N GLY A 198 -7.95 -6.40 -1.81
CA GLY A 198 -6.95 -7.46 -1.96
C GLY A 198 -6.24 -7.44 -3.31
N ASP A 199 -6.29 -6.31 -4.02
CA ASP A 199 -5.39 -5.99 -5.13
C ASP A 199 -3.93 -5.82 -4.69
N ASP A 200 -3.66 -5.78 -3.38
CA ASP A 200 -2.36 -5.64 -2.74
C ASP A 200 -1.88 -6.90 -2.01
N ASP A 201 -2.35 -7.12 -0.79
CA ASP A 201 -1.82 -8.13 0.13
C ASP A 201 -2.20 -9.56 -0.27
N LEU A 202 -3.48 -9.81 -0.55
CA LEU A 202 -3.96 -11.10 -1.05
C LEU A 202 -3.31 -11.45 -2.39
N LEU A 203 -3.13 -10.47 -3.28
CA LEU A 203 -2.42 -10.67 -4.53
C LEU A 203 -0.94 -11.03 -4.28
N LEU A 204 -0.23 -10.31 -3.41
CA LEU A 204 1.14 -10.65 -3.04
C LEU A 204 1.24 -12.04 -2.41
N MET A 205 0.31 -12.44 -1.55
CA MET A 205 0.24 -13.79 -0.98
C MET A 205 0.10 -14.86 -2.08
N LYS A 206 -0.75 -14.62 -3.09
CA LYS A 206 -0.98 -15.52 -4.23
C LYS A 206 0.23 -15.57 -5.17
N MET A 207 0.94 -14.47 -5.36
CA MET A 207 2.13 -14.38 -6.20
C MET A 207 3.40 -14.93 -5.52
N MET A 208 3.47 -14.93 -4.19
CA MET A 208 4.68 -15.31 -3.45
C MET A 208 5.32 -16.65 -3.84
N PRO A 209 4.57 -17.73 -4.14
CA PRO A 209 5.16 -18.98 -4.63
C PRO A 209 5.94 -18.85 -5.95
N TYR A 210 5.57 -17.88 -6.80
CA TYR A 210 6.14 -17.65 -8.13
C TYR A 210 7.21 -16.54 -8.15
N ILE A 211 7.28 -15.74 -7.08
CA ILE A 211 8.27 -14.66 -6.92
C ILE A 211 9.63 -15.26 -6.56
N ARG A 212 10.67 -14.97 -7.33
CA ARG A 212 12.07 -15.29 -6.98
C ARG A 212 12.52 -14.44 -5.80
N LYS A 213 12.30 -13.13 -5.88
CA LYS A 213 12.63 -12.18 -4.81
C LYS A 213 11.64 -11.01 -4.77
N ALA A 214 11.15 -10.75 -3.55
CA ALA A 214 10.35 -9.57 -3.22
C ALA A 214 11.18 -8.65 -2.34
N ILE A 215 11.19 -7.35 -2.64
CA ILE A 215 11.95 -6.35 -1.87
C ILE A 215 11.06 -5.19 -1.44
N PHE A 216 11.43 -4.58 -0.32
CA PHE A 216 10.98 -3.25 0.05
C PHE A 216 12.08 -2.24 -0.29
N ASP A 217 11.73 -1.20 -1.03
CA ASP A 217 12.67 -0.13 -1.41
C ASP A 217 12.40 1.14 -0.57
N PRO A 218 13.27 1.43 0.43
CA PRO A 218 13.14 2.61 1.28
C PRO A 218 13.66 3.90 0.61
N ASP A 219 14.16 3.86 -0.64
CA ASP A 219 14.72 5.03 -1.29
C ASP A 219 13.67 6.16 -1.39
N PRO A 220 13.98 7.40 -0.94
CA PRO A 220 13.07 8.54 -1.08
C PRO A 220 12.61 8.84 -2.51
N ARG A 221 13.37 8.41 -3.53
CA ARG A 221 12.99 8.49 -4.95
C ARG A 221 11.84 7.53 -5.29
N HIS A 222 11.65 6.48 -4.50
CA HIS A 222 10.53 5.54 -4.59
C HIS A 222 9.40 5.89 -3.62
N LYS A 223 9.34 7.12 -3.10
CA LYS A 223 8.27 7.57 -2.19
C LYS A 223 7.16 8.27 -2.97
N LEU A 224 5.91 7.87 -2.73
CA LEU A 224 4.74 8.59 -3.22
C LEU A 224 4.09 9.46 -2.15
N VAL A 225 3.35 10.47 -2.61
CA VAL A 225 2.47 11.28 -1.76
C VAL A 225 1.04 11.00 -2.16
N SER A 226 0.20 10.56 -1.23
CA SER A 226 -1.25 10.43 -1.43
C SER A 226 -1.99 11.57 -0.73
N TYR A 227 -2.97 12.17 -1.40
CA TYR A 227 -3.81 13.21 -0.80
C TYR A 227 -5.11 12.59 -0.28
N GLU A 228 -5.39 12.79 1.00
CA GLU A 228 -6.61 12.27 1.63
C GLU A 228 -7.46 13.43 2.19
N GLY A 229 -8.71 13.50 1.75
CA GLY A 229 -9.71 14.42 2.31
C GLY A 229 -10.14 14.07 3.74
N PHE A 230 -11.02 14.89 4.33
CA PHE A 230 -11.51 14.76 5.71
C PHE A 230 -12.73 13.82 5.89
N ASP A 231 -13.01 12.92 4.93
CA ASP A 231 -14.22 12.10 4.98
C ASP A 231 -14.09 10.92 5.96
N ILE A 232 -14.62 11.12 7.17
CA ILE A 232 -14.67 10.13 8.25
C ILE A 232 -15.50 8.90 7.85
N GLY A 233 -16.57 9.08 7.07
CA GLY A 233 -17.44 7.99 6.60
C GLY A 233 -16.71 7.08 5.60
N LYS A 234 -16.01 7.68 4.64
CA LYS A 234 -15.12 6.96 3.70
C LYS A 234 -14.04 6.20 4.45
N ARG A 235 -13.41 6.81 5.46
CA ARG A 235 -12.39 6.17 6.31
C ARG A 235 -12.96 4.97 7.06
N TYR A 236 -14.12 5.15 7.70
CA TYR A 236 -14.81 4.09 8.45
C TYR A 236 -15.06 2.85 7.58
N HIS A 237 -15.65 3.04 6.40
CA HIS A 237 -15.93 1.93 5.49
C HIS A 237 -14.66 1.30 4.91
N THR A 238 -13.61 2.10 4.65
CA THR A 238 -12.33 1.62 4.14
C THR A 238 -11.64 0.68 5.13
N ASN A 239 -11.61 1.04 6.41
CA ASN A 239 -10.95 0.24 7.44
C ASN A 239 -11.71 -1.06 7.74
N ILE A 240 -13.05 -1.02 7.77
CA ILE A 240 -13.88 -2.25 7.90
C ILE A 240 -13.63 -3.20 6.72
N ARG A 241 -13.60 -2.67 5.49
CA ARG A 241 -13.30 -3.46 4.29
C ARG A 241 -11.91 -4.09 4.35
N ARG A 242 -10.91 -3.37 4.86
CA ARG A 242 -9.55 -3.91 5.02
C ARG A 242 -9.52 -5.04 6.05
N ALA A 243 -10.17 -4.84 7.20
CA ALA A 243 -10.22 -5.84 8.27
C ALA A 243 -11.02 -7.10 7.89
N SER A 244 -12.07 -6.98 7.06
CA SER A 244 -12.87 -8.12 6.63
C SER A 244 -12.12 -9.13 5.75
N LYS A 245 -10.93 -8.76 5.25
CA LYS A 245 -10.07 -9.64 4.45
C LYS A 245 -9.44 -10.77 5.27
N LEU A 246 -9.34 -10.66 6.60
CA LEU A 246 -8.63 -11.61 7.45
C LEU A 246 -9.10 -13.05 7.22
N LYS A 247 -10.40 -13.29 7.00
CA LYS A 247 -10.95 -14.64 6.75
C LYS A 247 -10.46 -15.30 5.45
N PHE A 248 -9.89 -14.53 4.54
CA PHE A 248 -9.30 -15.02 3.28
C PHE A 248 -7.78 -15.20 3.37
N TYR A 249 -7.17 -14.87 4.51
CA TYR A 249 -5.73 -15.02 4.71
C TYR A 249 -5.36 -16.48 5.03
N PRO A 250 -4.10 -16.89 4.83
CA PRO A 250 -3.63 -18.19 5.30
C PRO A 250 -3.86 -18.39 6.81
N LEU A 251 -4.12 -19.63 7.24
CA LEU A 251 -4.47 -19.95 8.63
C LEU A 251 -3.48 -19.42 9.67
N TRP A 252 -2.17 -19.46 9.38
CA TRP A 252 -1.15 -18.94 10.29
C TRP A 252 -1.30 -17.43 10.53
N LEU A 253 -1.72 -16.68 9.51
CA LEU A 253 -1.90 -15.24 9.58
C LEU A 253 -3.25 -14.88 10.23
N GLN A 254 -4.28 -15.72 10.05
CA GLN A 254 -5.51 -15.64 10.82
C GLN A 254 -5.24 -15.84 12.33
N ALA A 255 -4.48 -16.88 12.67
CA ALA A 255 -4.08 -17.16 14.05
C ALA A 255 -3.25 -16.02 14.65
N LEU A 256 -2.31 -15.44 13.88
CA LEU A 256 -1.57 -14.24 14.28
C LEU A 256 -2.52 -13.06 14.55
N GLY A 257 -3.49 -12.81 13.66
CA GLY A 257 -4.49 -11.76 13.82
C GLY A 257 -5.33 -11.93 15.08
N VAL A 258 -5.77 -13.16 15.39
CA VAL A 258 -6.48 -13.49 16.65
C VAL A 258 -5.56 -13.28 17.86
N GLY A 259 -4.29 -13.68 17.77
CA GLY A 259 -3.30 -13.44 18.83
C GLY A 259 -3.11 -11.96 19.13
N VAL A 260 -2.98 -11.12 18.09
CA VAL A 260 -2.88 -9.65 18.24
C VAL A 260 -4.17 -9.05 18.82
N PHE A 261 -5.34 -9.56 18.40
CA PHE A 261 -6.62 -9.14 18.96
C PHE A 261 -6.70 -9.43 20.47
N LEU A 262 -6.36 -10.65 20.90
CA LEU A 262 -6.35 -11.04 22.31
C LEU A 262 -5.31 -10.25 23.11
N TYR A 263 -4.13 -10.02 22.54
CA TYR A 263 -3.09 -9.20 23.13
C TYR A 263 -3.57 -7.78 23.44
N PHE A 264 -4.25 -7.13 22.49
CA PHE A 264 -4.82 -5.80 22.72
C PHE A 264 -6.01 -5.80 23.67
N LEU A 265 -6.83 -6.85 23.68
CA LEU A 265 -7.90 -6.99 24.66
C LEU A 265 -7.33 -7.11 26.08
N LEU A 266 -6.30 -7.94 26.27
CA LEU A 266 -5.59 -8.10 27.55
C LEU A 266 -4.95 -6.80 28.03
N PHE A 267 -4.47 -5.96 27.11
CA PHE A 267 -3.96 -4.63 27.45
C PHE A 267 -5.04 -3.75 28.11
N TYR A 268 -6.25 -3.67 27.55
CA TYR A 268 -7.33 -2.90 28.17
C TYR A 268 -7.86 -3.53 29.45
N ILE A 269 -7.97 -4.86 29.51
CA ILE A 269 -8.33 -5.57 30.74
C ILE A 269 -7.34 -5.20 31.85
N SER A 270 -6.03 -5.23 31.55
CA SER A 270 -4.97 -4.87 32.50
C SER A 270 -5.10 -3.42 33.00
N LEU A 271 -5.42 -2.47 32.12
CA LEU A 271 -5.65 -1.07 32.51
C LEU A 271 -6.88 -0.93 33.42
N ILE A 272 -7.98 -1.61 33.11
CA ILE A 272 -9.21 -1.59 33.92
C ILE A 272 -8.96 -2.23 35.30
N THR A 273 -8.25 -3.37 35.34
CA THR A 273 -7.86 -4.02 36.60
C THR A 273 -7.00 -3.09 37.46
N LEU A 274 -6.02 -2.42 36.87
CA LEU A 274 -5.14 -1.49 37.58
C LEU A 274 -5.91 -0.26 38.12
N TYR A 275 -6.92 0.21 37.38
CA TYR A 275 -7.80 1.30 37.81
C TYR A 275 -8.68 0.91 39.01
N ASN A 276 -9.22 -0.32 39.00
CA ASN A 276 -10.06 -0.83 40.09
C ASN A 276 -9.27 -1.29 41.32
N GLY A 277 -7.98 -1.58 41.16
CA GLY A 277 -7.10 -1.99 42.25
C GLY A 277 -5.62 -1.91 41.84
N PHE A 278 -4.82 -1.24 42.65
CA PHE A 278 -3.39 -1.10 42.36
C PHE A 278 -2.65 -2.45 42.48
N SER A 279 -1.90 -2.80 41.44
CA SER A 279 -1.02 -3.98 41.41
C SER A 279 0.33 -3.59 40.81
N LEU A 280 1.36 -3.53 41.66
CA LEU A 280 2.71 -3.17 41.24
C LEU A 280 3.28 -4.12 40.17
N PRO A 281 3.12 -5.47 40.26
CA PRO A 281 3.57 -6.37 39.20
C PRO A 281 2.89 -6.10 37.86
N LEU A 282 1.59 -5.79 37.87
CA LEU A 282 0.83 -5.49 36.65
C LEU A 282 1.28 -4.17 36.02
N LEU A 283 1.53 -3.15 36.84
CA LEU A 283 2.09 -1.88 36.37
C LEU A 283 3.48 -2.08 35.74
N ILE A 284 4.36 -2.85 36.39
CA ILE A 284 5.70 -3.18 35.84
C ILE A 284 5.56 -3.91 34.50
N ALA A 285 4.65 -4.88 34.40
CA ALA A 285 4.41 -5.61 33.15
C ALA A 285 3.93 -4.68 32.03
N LEU A 286 3.01 -3.76 32.32
CA LEU A 286 2.53 -2.76 31.36
C LEU A 286 3.65 -1.80 30.92
N LEU A 287 4.46 -1.30 31.86
CA LEU A 287 5.59 -0.42 31.55
C LEU A 287 6.64 -1.14 30.70
N TYR A 288 6.97 -2.39 31.04
CA TYR A 288 7.89 -3.20 30.27
C TYR A 288 7.37 -3.46 28.85
N LYS A 289 6.10 -3.89 28.71
CA LYS A 289 5.41 -4.09 27.44
C LYS A 289 5.47 -2.83 26.57
N THR A 290 5.01 -1.69 27.11
CA THR A 290 4.97 -0.42 26.36
C THR A 290 6.37 0.09 26.04
N GLY A 291 7.34 -0.07 26.97
CA GLY A 291 8.74 0.29 26.74
C GLY A 291 9.40 -0.53 25.64
N ALA A 292 9.11 -1.83 25.58
CA ALA A 292 9.60 -2.72 24.53
C ALA A 292 9.02 -2.36 23.15
N GLU A 293 7.70 -2.11 23.06
CA GLU A 293 7.05 -1.65 21.83
C GLU A 293 7.61 -0.30 21.35
N LEU A 294 7.82 0.65 22.27
CA LEU A 294 8.42 1.95 21.96
C LEU A 294 9.83 1.78 21.44
N SER A 295 10.65 0.98 22.10
CA SER A 295 12.02 0.72 21.68
C SER A 295 12.09 0.11 20.28
N LEU A 296 11.20 -0.84 19.98
CA LEU A 296 11.09 -1.45 18.66
C LEU A 296 10.64 -0.43 17.60
N CYS A 297 9.63 0.39 17.91
CA CYS A 297 9.17 1.45 17.00
C CYS A 297 10.28 2.47 16.72
N LEU A 298 11.03 2.92 17.74
CA LEU A 298 12.14 3.85 17.59
C LEU A 298 13.25 3.25 16.72
N LEU A 299 13.64 2.00 16.95
CA LEU A 299 14.66 1.30 16.16
C LEU A 299 14.25 1.17 14.69
N LEU A 300 12.99 0.78 14.45
CA LEU A 300 12.45 0.62 13.11
C LEU A 300 12.38 1.97 12.37
N PHE A 301 11.93 3.02 13.05
CA PHE A 301 11.63 4.30 12.43
C PHE A 301 12.89 5.11 12.14
N THR A 302 13.90 4.98 13.00
CA THR A 302 15.25 5.51 12.73
C THR A 302 15.86 4.84 11.50
N LYS A 303 15.74 3.51 11.36
CA LYS A 303 16.20 2.78 10.16
C LYS A 303 15.43 3.16 8.89
N LEU A 304 14.12 3.35 8.99
CA LEU A 304 13.26 3.67 7.86
C LEU A 304 13.12 5.18 7.57
N GLN A 305 13.85 6.03 8.30
CA GLN A 305 13.78 7.50 8.19
C GLN A 305 12.35 8.07 8.32
N ILE A 306 11.49 7.41 9.10
CA ILE A 306 10.12 7.83 9.35
C ILE A 306 10.12 8.81 10.53
N PRO A 307 9.42 9.96 10.43
CA PRO A 307 9.36 10.93 11.52
C PRO A 307 8.83 10.32 12.81
N LEU A 308 9.49 10.61 13.93
CA LEU A 308 9.04 10.16 15.24
C LEU A 308 7.75 10.89 15.67
N LEU A 309 6.88 10.18 16.38
CA LEU A 309 5.63 10.76 16.92
C LEU A 309 5.87 11.73 18.09
N GLY A 310 6.99 11.58 18.81
CA GLY A 310 7.28 12.38 20.00
C GLY A 310 6.16 12.27 21.04
N ALA A 311 5.63 13.40 21.48
CA ALA A 311 4.55 13.48 22.48
C ALA A 311 3.23 12.79 22.06
N LEU A 312 3.06 12.42 20.78
CA LEU A 312 1.88 11.67 20.33
C LEU A 312 1.97 10.16 20.62
N TYR A 313 3.14 9.64 21.00
CA TYR A 313 3.32 8.20 21.21
C TYR A 313 2.43 7.60 22.31
N PRO A 314 2.26 8.23 23.50
CA PRO A 314 1.36 7.71 24.52
C PRO A 314 -0.10 7.64 24.04
N ILE A 315 -0.54 8.65 23.28
CA ILE A 315 -1.88 8.68 22.67
C ILE A 315 -2.03 7.51 21.70
N GLN A 316 -1.03 7.28 20.84
CA GLN A 316 -1.07 6.19 19.87
C GLN A 316 -1.08 4.81 20.54
N THR A 317 -0.38 4.65 21.67
CA THR A 317 -0.36 3.40 22.46
C THR A 317 -1.75 3.04 22.97
N LEU A 318 -2.60 4.03 23.22
CA LEU A 318 -4.00 3.83 23.63
C LEU A 318 -4.97 3.81 22.45
N LEU A 319 -4.72 4.56 21.38
CA LEU A 319 -5.68 4.70 20.29
C LEU A 319 -5.61 3.53 19.31
N PHE A 320 -4.41 3.08 18.95
CA PHE A 320 -4.22 2.04 17.96
C PHE A 320 -4.82 0.69 18.38
N PRO A 321 -4.60 0.17 19.61
CA PRO A 321 -5.24 -1.08 20.04
C PRO A 321 -6.77 -1.02 20.01
N ALA A 322 -7.38 0.11 20.42
CA ALA A 322 -8.83 0.31 20.38
C ALA A 322 -9.36 0.28 18.95
N GLN A 323 -8.69 0.99 18.04
CA GLN A 323 -9.04 0.98 16.62
C GLN A 323 -8.91 -0.43 16.02
N PHE A 324 -7.84 -1.15 16.35
CA PHE A 324 -7.63 -2.52 15.89
C PHE A 324 -8.76 -3.44 16.35
N ILE A 325 -9.10 -3.46 17.65
CA ILE A 325 -10.19 -4.26 18.21
C ILE A 325 -11.50 -3.89 17.52
N PHE A 326 -11.81 -2.59 17.41
CA PHE A 326 -13.03 -2.11 16.79
C PHE A 326 -13.18 -2.58 15.34
N TYR A 327 -12.16 -2.37 14.50
CA TYR A 327 -12.22 -2.77 13.10
C TYR A 327 -12.14 -4.29 12.91
N ALA A 328 -11.46 -5.03 13.77
CA ALA A 328 -11.45 -6.49 13.74
C ALA A 328 -12.86 -7.07 13.96
N VAL A 329 -13.58 -6.57 14.98
CA VAL A 329 -14.97 -6.98 15.24
C VAL A 329 -15.88 -6.55 14.08
N ARG A 330 -15.83 -5.28 13.68
CA ARG A 330 -16.68 -4.75 12.60
C ARG A 330 -16.42 -5.42 11.25
N GLY A 331 -15.16 -5.71 10.94
CA GLY A 331 -14.74 -6.42 9.72
C GLY A 331 -15.29 -7.84 9.66
N THR A 332 -15.31 -8.54 10.80
CA THR A 332 -15.87 -9.89 10.93
C THR A 332 -17.40 -9.89 10.75
N LEU A 333 -18.09 -8.86 11.26
CA LEU A 333 -19.55 -8.72 11.13
C LEU A 333 -20.04 -8.26 9.73
N GLY A 334 -19.12 -7.93 8.81
CA GLY A 334 -19.40 -7.90 7.37
C GLY A 334 -20.26 -6.75 6.81
N LYS A 335 -20.43 -5.63 7.52
CA LYS A 335 -21.24 -4.48 7.03
C LYS A 335 -20.36 -3.28 6.64
N TYR A 336 -20.05 -3.13 5.35
CA TYR A 336 -19.46 -1.90 4.78
C TYR A 336 -20.09 -1.54 3.43
N ARG A 337 -20.06 -0.26 3.09
CA ARG A 337 -20.44 0.25 1.76
C ARG A 337 -19.18 0.53 0.96
N TRP A 338 -19.18 0.19 -0.33
CA TRP A 338 -18.14 0.55 -1.28
C TRP A 338 -18.65 1.73 -2.13
N LYS A 339 -17.74 2.66 -2.47
CA LYS A 339 -18.02 3.92 -3.19
C LYS A 339 -18.98 3.75 -4.36
#